data_AF-A0A975DX55-F1
#
_entry.id   AF-A0A975DX55-F1
#
_cell.length_a   1.000
_cell.length_b   1.000
_cell.length_c   1.000
_cell.angle_alpha   90.00
_cell.angle_beta   90.00
_cell.angle_gamma   90.00
#
_symmetry.space_group_name_H-M   'P 1'
#
loop_
_entity.id
_entity.type
_entity.pdbx_description
1 polymer ?
#
loop_
_entity_poly.entity_id
_entity_poly.type
_entity_poly.pdbx_seq_one_letter_code
_entity_poly.pdbx_strand_id
1 'polypeptide(L)'
;MLPFTVEQFFGVFRAYNLAVWPAQWMLFASALTALILAARANRRSSRAIAGILGVLWLWLGLMYHLAFFSAINPVAYAFAAVSVAGGLAFLWFGVVRRQLHFRVSFQARGRLGWALVAFSLAIYPAWAVVAGHRFPEFPTFGLPCPTTIFTIGMLAFLVPPYPRWPLVAPVLWCLVGAQAAFLLAVPQDLGLLVAAIAGVFLLARSSGEARSPAAPQ
;
A
#
# COMPACT_ATOMS: atom_id res chain seq x y z
N MET A 1 15.94 -4.59 19.61
CA MET A 1 17.00 -4.01 18.77
C MET A 1 16.79 -4.48 17.35
N LEU A 2 17.01 -3.64 16.34
CA LEU A 2 16.92 -4.05 14.93
C LEU A 2 18.11 -4.95 14.58
N PRO A 3 17.95 -5.96 13.70
CA PRO A 3 19.05 -6.84 13.31
C PRO A 3 20.00 -6.20 12.28
N PHE A 4 19.86 -4.89 12.02
CA PHE A 4 20.61 -4.13 11.03
C PHE A 4 20.84 -2.68 11.48
N THR A 5 21.82 -2.02 10.88
CA THR A 5 22.13 -0.59 11.10
C THR A 5 21.33 0.33 10.16
N VAL A 6 21.33 1.62 10.46
CA VAL A 6 20.68 2.65 9.63
C VAL A 6 21.29 2.68 8.22
N GLU A 7 22.62 2.53 8.12
CA GLU A 7 23.34 2.51 6.85
C GLU A 7 22.96 1.29 6.01
N GLN A 8 22.80 0.12 6.63
CA GLN A 8 22.34 -1.09 5.94
C GLN A 8 20.90 -0.92 5.43
N PHE A 9 20.03 -0.28 6.20
CA PHE A 9 18.65 0.00 5.80
C PHE A 9 18.58 0.89 4.55
N PHE A 10 19.28 2.03 4.54
CA PHE A 10 19.31 2.91 3.36
C PHE A 10 20.10 2.28 2.19
N GLY A 11 21.12 1.47 2.48
CA GLY A 11 21.86 0.69 1.48
C GLY A 11 20.98 -0.29 0.71
N VAL A 12 19.98 -0.90 1.37
CA VAL A 12 18.99 -1.75 0.70
C VAL A 12 18.13 -0.94 -0.28
N PHE A 13 17.69 0.27 0.07
CA PHE A 13 16.96 1.13 -0.87
C PHE A 13 17.82 1.48 -2.09
N ARG A 14 19.09 1.83 -1.88
CA ARG A 14 20.02 2.08 -2.97
C ARG A 14 20.15 0.90 -3.91
N ALA A 15 20.41 -0.30 -3.37
CA ALA A 15 20.56 -1.51 -4.16
C ALA A 15 19.30 -1.82 -4.97
N TYR A 16 18.13 -1.78 -4.32
CA TYR A 16 16.85 -1.98 -4.97
C TYR A 16 16.59 -0.94 -6.07
N ASN A 17 16.72 0.35 -5.76
CA ASN A 17 16.36 1.43 -6.68
C ASN A 17 17.23 1.43 -7.95
N LEU A 18 18.52 1.11 -7.81
CA LEU A 18 19.42 0.96 -8.95
C LEU A 18 19.11 -0.30 -9.76
N ALA A 19 18.81 -1.42 -9.11
CA ALA A 19 18.55 -2.69 -9.78
C ALA A 19 17.25 -2.70 -10.58
N VAL A 20 16.20 -2.03 -10.11
CA VAL A 20 14.89 -2.00 -10.79
C VAL A 20 14.73 -0.81 -11.71
N TRP A 21 15.70 0.11 -11.80
CA TRP A 21 15.63 1.25 -12.72
C TRP A 21 15.44 0.76 -14.16
N PRO A 22 14.50 1.32 -14.96
CA PRO A 22 13.64 2.48 -14.73
C PRO A 22 12.19 2.15 -14.27
N ALA A 23 11.94 0.97 -13.68
CA ALA A 23 10.60 0.49 -13.33
C ALA A 23 9.84 1.42 -12.37
N GLN A 24 10.50 2.31 -11.62
CA GLN A 24 9.84 3.30 -10.76
C GLN A 24 8.85 4.18 -11.55
N TRP A 25 9.15 4.51 -12.81
CA TRP A 25 8.24 5.27 -13.66
C TRP A 25 6.97 4.48 -13.98
N MET A 26 7.09 3.17 -14.21
CA MET A 26 5.95 2.29 -14.43
C MET A 26 5.11 2.15 -13.14
N LEU A 27 5.77 1.99 -11.99
CA LEU A 27 5.09 1.89 -10.69
C LEU A 27 4.33 3.19 -10.40
N PHE A 28 4.94 4.34 -10.60
CA PHE A 28 4.29 5.64 -10.42
C PHE A 28 3.14 5.85 -11.42
N ALA A 29 3.34 5.52 -12.70
CA ALA A 29 2.28 5.59 -13.72
C ALA A 29 1.09 4.68 -13.37
N SER A 30 1.33 3.51 -12.77
CA SER A 30 0.26 2.62 -12.31
C SER A 30 -0.60 3.27 -11.20
N ALA A 31 0.03 4.04 -10.30
CA ALA A 31 -0.67 4.78 -9.25
C ALA A 31 -1.58 5.86 -9.83
N LEU A 32 -1.06 6.67 -10.76
CA LEU A 32 -1.84 7.68 -11.47
C LEU A 32 -2.99 7.04 -12.26
N THR A 33 -2.73 5.92 -12.93
CA THR A 33 -3.74 5.17 -13.66
C THR A 33 -4.86 4.70 -12.73
N ALA A 34 -4.54 4.15 -11.56
CA ALA A 34 -5.54 3.74 -10.58
C ALA A 34 -6.40 4.92 -10.10
N LEU A 35 -5.79 6.09 -9.89
CA LEU A 35 -6.50 7.31 -9.47
C LEU A 35 -7.45 7.84 -10.56
N ILE A 36 -6.98 7.91 -11.81
CA ILE A 36 -7.80 8.31 -12.97
C ILE A 36 -8.96 7.33 -13.16
N LEU A 37 -8.71 6.03 -13.02
CA LEU A 37 -9.75 5.01 -13.12
C LEU A 37 -10.80 5.14 -12.01
N ALA A 38 -10.41 5.53 -10.80
CA ALA A 38 -11.33 5.73 -9.67
C ALA A 38 -12.29 6.89 -9.93
N ALA A 39 -11.87 7.91 -10.69
CA ALA A 39 -12.72 9.01 -11.12
C ALA A 39 -13.80 8.58 -12.12
N ARG A 40 -13.53 7.57 -12.96
CA ARG A 40 -14.50 7.03 -13.94
C ARG A 40 -15.60 6.17 -13.31
N ALA A 41 -15.39 5.68 -12.08
CA ALA A 41 -16.37 5.01 -11.22
C ALA A 41 -17.22 3.87 -11.87
N ASN A 42 -16.64 3.09 -12.80
CA ASN A 42 -17.31 1.96 -13.45
C ASN A 42 -16.71 0.59 -13.06
N ARG A 43 -17.38 -0.51 -13.45
CA ARG A 43 -16.99 -1.88 -13.09
C ARG A 43 -15.62 -2.28 -13.64
N ARG A 44 -15.30 -1.89 -14.88
CA ARG A 44 -14.00 -2.23 -15.52
C ARG A 44 -12.86 -1.48 -14.83
N SER A 45 -13.07 -0.19 -14.54
CA SER A 45 -12.14 0.63 -13.75
C SER A 45 -11.87 0.01 -12.39
N SER A 46 -12.91 -0.39 -11.65
CA SER A 46 -12.73 -0.99 -10.32
C SER A 46 -11.94 -2.29 -10.37
N ARG A 47 -12.19 -3.13 -11.38
CA ARG A 47 -11.42 -4.35 -11.62
C ARG A 47 -9.95 -4.06 -11.91
N ALA A 48 -9.67 -3.06 -12.74
CA ALA A 48 -8.31 -2.66 -13.08
C ALA A 48 -7.57 -2.05 -11.88
N ILE A 49 -8.23 -1.23 -11.06
CA ILE A 49 -7.66 -0.69 -9.81
C ILE A 49 -7.26 -1.82 -8.88
N ALA A 50 -8.14 -2.80 -8.66
CA ALA A 50 -7.80 -3.95 -7.82
C ALA A 50 -6.64 -4.78 -8.39
N GLY A 51 -6.57 -4.93 -9.71
CA GLY A 51 -5.43 -5.53 -10.39
C GLY A 51 -4.13 -4.79 -10.12
N ILE A 52 -4.14 -3.46 -10.26
CA ILE A 52 -2.98 -2.60 -9.98
C ILE A 52 -2.54 -2.73 -8.53
N LEU A 53 -3.47 -2.60 -7.56
CA LEU A 53 -3.15 -2.76 -6.14
C LEU A 53 -2.60 -4.17 -5.85
N GLY A 54 -3.17 -5.20 -6.45
CA GLY A 54 -2.68 -6.58 -6.34
C GLY A 54 -1.23 -6.72 -6.81
N VAL A 55 -0.91 -6.20 -8.00
CA VAL A 55 0.44 -6.23 -8.56
C VAL A 55 1.42 -5.41 -7.71
N LEU A 56 1.03 -4.24 -7.21
CA LEU A 56 1.88 -3.44 -6.31
C LEU A 56 2.22 -4.19 -5.02
N TRP A 57 1.26 -4.91 -4.44
CA TRP A 57 1.47 -5.71 -3.24
C TRP A 57 2.33 -6.95 -3.50
N LEU A 58 2.16 -7.61 -4.64
CA LEU A 58 3.06 -8.69 -5.07
C LEU A 58 4.48 -8.18 -5.33
N TRP A 59 4.62 -7.01 -5.94
CA TRP A 59 5.90 -6.35 -6.14
C TRP A 59 6.59 -6.04 -4.81
N LEU A 60 5.87 -5.50 -3.83
CA LEU A 60 6.40 -5.29 -2.48
C LEU A 60 6.88 -6.59 -1.83
N GLY A 61 6.09 -7.65 -1.91
CA GLY A 61 6.43 -8.92 -1.28
C GLY A 61 7.61 -9.61 -1.95
N LEU A 62 7.59 -9.72 -3.27
CA LEU A 62 8.55 -10.49 -4.04
C LEU A 62 9.81 -9.69 -4.37
N MET A 63 9.65 -8.49 -4.93
CA MET A 63 10.79 -7.69 -5.38
C MET A 63 11.47 -7.04 -4.19
N TYR A 64 10.75 -6.37 -3.28
CA TYR A 64 11.43 -5.69 -2.18
C TYR A 64 11.73 -6.60 -0.99
N HIS A 65 10.69 -7.15 -0.33
CA HIS A 65 10.87 -7.87 0.92
C HIS A 65 11.70 -9.14 0.76
N LEU A 66 11.36 -9.97 -0.24
CA LEU A 66 12.03 -11.25 -0.46
C LEU A 66 13.40 -11.09 -1.12
N ALA A 67 13.53 -10.28 -2.18
CA ALA A 67 14.78 -10.20 -2.94
C ALA A 67 15.85 -9.26 -2.33
N PHE A 68 15.48 -8.19 -1.62
CA PHE A 68 16.46 -7.25 -1.06
C PHE A 68 16.42 -7.17 0.46
N PHE A 69 15.25 -7.00 1.09
CA PHE A 69 15.20 -6.74 2.53
C PHE A 69 15.52 -7.97 3.39
N SER A 70 15.29 -9.18 2.87
CA SER A 70 15.67 -10.45 3.51
C SER A 70 17.16 -10.60 3.77
N ALA A 71 18.00 -9.89 3.01
CA ALA A 71 19.46 -9.91 3.17
C ALA A 71 19.92 -9.31 4.51
N ILE A 72 19.13 -8.38 5.08
CA ILE A 72 19.48 -7.69 6.34
C ILE A 72 18.48 -7.96 7.47
N ASN A 73 17.31 -8.52 7.16
CA ASN A 73 16.26 -8.75 8.14
C ASN A 73 15.53 -10.08 7.88
N PRO A 74 15.76 -11.13 8.69
CA PRO A 74 15.06 -12.41 8.55
C PRO A 74 13.53 -12.30 8.65
N VAL A 75 13.00 -11.30 9.37
CA VAL A 75 11.55 -11.07 9.47
C VAL A 75 10.95 -10.66 8.11
N ALA A 76 11.78 -10.24 7.14
CA ALA A 76 11.33 -9.90 5.79
C ALA A 76 10.65 -11.08 5.06
N TYR A 77 10.94 -12.34 5.40
CA TYR A 77 10.19 -13.49 4.87
C TYR A 77 8.71 -13.45 5.29
N ALA A 78 8.42 -13.09 6.54
CA ALA A 78 7.05 -12.90 7.02
C ALA A 78 6.40 -11.69 6.35
N PHE A 79 7.14 -10.59 6.17
CA PHE A 79 6.65 -9.42 5.45
C PHE A 79 6.32 -9.73 3.99
N ALA A 80 7.18 -10.50 3.32
CA ALA A 80 6.94 -10.99 1.97
C ALA A 80 5.65 -11.83 1.91
N ALA A 81 5.47 -12.78 2.82
CA ALA A 81 4.27 -13.61 2.88
C ALA A 81 2.99 -12.79 3.07
N VAL A 82 2.99 -11.82 4.00
CA VAL A 82 1.85 -10.91 4.24
C VAL A 82 1.58 -10.04 3.01
N SER A 83 2.63 -9.49 2.38
CA SER A 83 2.47 -8.67 1.18
C SER A 83 1.92 -9.47 0.00
N VAL A 84 2.41 -10.70 -0.21
CA VAL A 84 1.92 -11.61 -1.25
C VAL A 84 0.47 -11.98 -0.98
N ALA A 85 0.12 -12.36 0.25
CA ALA A 85 -1.25 -12.67 0.63
C ALA A 85 -2.19 -11.46 0.40
N GLY A 86 -1.74 -10.24 0.73
CA GLY A 86 -2.46 -9.01 0.43
C GLY A 86 -2.68 -8.79 -1.07
N GLY A 87 -1.64 -8.99 -1.87
CA GLY A 87 -1.73 -8.90 -3.33
C GLY A 87 -2.72 -9.91 -3.92
N LEU A 88 -2.64 -11.16 -3.49
CA LEU A 88 -3.58 -12.21 -3.87
C LEU A 88 -5.01 -11.89 -3.41
N ALA A 89 -5.20 -11.30 -2.23
CA ALA A 89 -6.52 -10.87 -1.76
C ALA A 89 -7.12 -9.78 -2.67
N PHE A 90 -6.33 -8.78 -3.08
CA PHE A 90 -6.79 -7.78 -4.05
C PHE A 90 -7.21 -8.40 -5.38
N LEU A 91 -6.39 -9.33 -5.91
CA LEU A 91 -6.70 -10.03 -7.16
C LEU A 91 -7.95 -10.90 -7.03
N TRP A 92 -8.05 -11.69 -5.97
CA TRP A 92 -9.19 -12.56 -5.76
C TRP A 92 -10.49 -11.78 -5.56
N PHE A 93 -10.52 -10.88 -4.58
CA PHE A 93 -11.74 -10.16 -4.23
C PHE A 93 -12.11 -9.09 -5.27
N GLY A 94 -11.13 -8.43 -5.90
CA GLY A 94 -11.39 -7.35 -6.84
C GLY A 94 -11.44 -7.78 -8.31
N VAL A 95 -10.61 -8.73 -8.75
CA VAL A 95 -10.56 -9.16 -10.16
C VAL A 95 -11.47 -10.36 -10.42
N VAL A 96 -11.37 -11.41 -9.60
CA VAL A 96 -12.13 -12.66 -9.78
C VAL A 96 -13.56 -12.50 -9.27
N ARG A 97 -13.72 -12.14 -7.99
CA ARG A 97 -15.03 -12.01 -7.32
C ARG A 97 -15.73 -10.68 -7.63
N ARG A 98 -15.00 -9.67 -8.10
CA ARG A 98 -15.51 -8.34 -8.49
C ARG A 98 -16.28 -7.63 -7.36
N GLN A 99 -15.84 -7.84 -6.12
CA GLN A 99 -16.45 -7.31 -4.89
C GLN A 99 -15.87 -5.96 -4.45
N LEU A 100 -14.83 -5.47 -5.14
CA LEU A 100 -14.25 -4.16 -4.87
C LEU A 100 -14.77 -3.14 -5.89
N HIS A 101 -15.45 -2.12 -5.39
CA HIS A 101 -15.99 -1.01 -6.19
C HIS A 101 -15.39 0.30 -5.71
N PHE A 102 -14.74 1.03 -6.61
CA PHE A 102 -14.06 2.28 -6.28
C PHE A 102 -14.78 3.47 -6.91
N ARG A 103 -15.02 4.51 -6.12
CA ARG A 103 -15.57 5.79 -6.56
C ARG A 103 -14.95 6.91 -5.74
N VAL A 104 -14.32 7.87 -6.41
CA VAL A 104 -13.84 9.09 -5.74
C VAL A 104 -15.01 9.84 -5.11
N SER A 105 -14.76 10.46 -3.96
CA SER A 105 -15.75 11.24 -3.22
C SER A 105 -15.04 12.43 -2.58
N PHE A 106 -15.78 13.53 -2.39
CA PHE A 106 -15.32 14.72 -1.67
C PHE A 106 -15.96 14.85 -0.28
N GLN A 107 -16.67 13.81 0.18
CA GLN A 107 -17.09 13.69 1.57
C GLN A 107 -15.87 13.42 2.48
N ALA A 108 -16.05 13.47 3.80
CA ALA A 108 -14.96 13.33 4.78
C ALA A 108 -14.01 12.15 4.50
N ARG A 109 -14.55 10.94 4.29
CA ARG A 109 -13.76 9.74 3.96
C ARG A 109 -13.00 9.86 2.63
N GLY A 110 -13.63 10.47 1.62
CA GLY A 110 -13.00 10.68 0.32
C GLY A 110 -11.92 11.77 0.33
N ARG A 111 -12.12 12.85 1.10
CA ARG A 111 -11.07 13.86 1.36
C ARG A 111 -9.86 13.25 2.05
N LEU A 112 -10.07 12.34 3.01
CA LEU A 112 -9.00 11.57 3.62
C LEU A 112 -8.26 10.70 2.59
N GLY A 113 -9.01 10.02 1.71
CA GLY A 113 -8.43 9.25 0.60
C GLY A 113 -7.53 10.10 -0.29
N TRP A 114 -8.02 11.28 -0.70
CA TRP A 114 -7.24 12.25 -1.47
C TRP A 114 -5.99 12.72 -0.74
N ALA A 115 -6.11 13.05 0.55
CA ALA A 115 -4.99 13.50 1.37
C ALA A 115 -3.89 12.42 1.46
N LEU A 116 -4.27 11.15 1.67
CA LEU A 116 -3.31 10.04 1.75
C LEU A 116 -2.63 9.77 0.39
N VAL A 117 -3.39 9.81 -0.71
CA VAL A 117 -2.83 9.66 -2.07
C VAL A 117 -1.85 10.79 -2.39
N ALA A 118 -2.25 12.05 -2.14
CA ALA A 118 -1.38 13.21 -2.34
C ALA A 118 -0.13 13.15 -1.46
N PHE A 119 -0.29 12.72 -0.20
CA PHE A 119 0.83 12.54 0.71
C PHE A 119 1.80 11.50 0.15
N SER A 120 1.32 10.33 -0.25
CA SER A 120 2.17 9.27 -0.78
C SER A 120 2.93 9.66 -2.05
N LEU A 121 2.26 10.31 -3.01
CA LEU A 121 2.82 10.52 -4.35
C LEU A 121 3.67 11.79 -4.46
N ALA A 122 3.39 12.81 -3.65
CA ALA A 122 4.05 14.11 -3.75
C ALA A 122 4.75 14.51 -2.46
N ILE A 123 4.04 14.55 -1.33
CA ILE A 123 4.58 15.10 -0.07
C ILE A 123 5.69 14.19 0.47
N TYR A 124 5.49 12.88 0.44
CA TYR A 124 6.43 11.89 0.96
C TYR A 124 7.81 11.97 0.26
N PRO A 125 7.91 11.87 -1.09
CA PRO A 125 9.20 12.02 -1.75
C PRO A 125 9.77 13.45 -1.64
N ALA A 126 8.93 14.50 -1.67
CA ALA A 126 9.40 15.88 -1.49
C ALA A 126 10.01 16.10 -0.10
N TRP A 127 9.39 15.54 0.95
CA TRP A 127 9.92 15.58 2.31
C TRP A 127 11.25 14.84 2.39
N ALA A 128 11.35 13.63 1.83
CA ALA A 128 12.62 12.90 1.82
C ALA A 128 13.78 13.73 1.24
N VAL A 129 13.53 14.45 0.14
CA VAL A 129 14.51 15.36 -0.50
C VAL A 129 14.86 16.54 0.40
N VAL A 130 13.87 17.20 1.01
CA VAL A 130 14.11 18.32 1.95
C VAL A 130 14.86 17.87 3.20
N ALA A 131 14.61 16.64 3.66
CA ALA A 131 15.33 16.00 4.77
C ALA A 131 16.75 15.57 4.40
N GLY A 132 17.25 15.91 3.21
CA GLY A 132 18.62 15.66 2.77
C GLY A 132 18.84 14.30 2.10
N HIS A 133 17.83 13.44 2.04
CA HIS A 133 17.95 12.15 1.33
C HIS A 133 17.87 12.38 -0.17
N ARG A 134 18.71 11.69 -0.94
CA ARG A 134 18.73 11.79 -2.41
C ARG A 134 18.59 10.43 -3.03
N PHE A 135 18.04 10.39 -4.24
CA PHE A 135 18.02 9.15 -5.01
C PHE A 135 19.48 8.69 -5.19
N PRO A 136 19.79 7.39 -4.99
CA PRO A 136 18.87 6.25 -4.84
C PRO A 136 18.56 5.81 -3.39
N GLU A 137 18.91 6.60 -2.38
CA GLU A 137 18.89 6.20 -0.95
C GLU A 137 17.62 6.62 -0.20
N PHE A 138 16.47 6.64 -0.88
CA PHE A 138 15.18 6.87 -0.22
C PHE A 138 14.06 6.03 -0.85
N PRO A 139 12.96 5.80 -0.10
CA PRO A 139 11.86 5.02 -0.61
C PRO A 139 11.04 5.76 -1.68
N THR A 140 11.17 5.32 -2.94
CA THR A 140 10.31 5.73 -4.05
C THR A 140 8.95 5.02 -4.01
N PHE A 141 7.99 5.44 -4.83
CA PHE A 141 6.75 4.67 -5.02
C PHE A 141 7.07 3.26 -5.54
N GLY A 142 6.42 2.24 -4.97
CA GLY A 142 6.75 0.83 -5.16
C GLY A 142 7.48 0.21 -3.97
N LEU A 143 8.01 1.03 -3.05
CA LEU A 143 8.53 0.61 -1.75
C LEU A 143 7.46 0.74 -0.65
N PRO A 144 7.62 0.05 0.50
CA PRO A 144 6.48 -0.28 1.35
C PRO A 144 5.70 0.90 1.92
N CYS A 145 6.38 1.93 2.43
CA CYS A 145 5.73 3.06 3.10
C CYS A 145 4.82 3.88 2.16
N PRO A 146 5.32 4.47 1.05
CA PRO A 146 4.47 5.22 0.13
C PRO A 146 3.37 4.34 -0.48
N THR A 147 3.69 3.13 -0.94
CA THR A 147 2.69 2.24 -1.56
C THR A 147 1.58 1.84 -0.59
N THR A 148 1.88 1.65 0.69
CA THR A 148 0.86 1.32 1.68
C THR A 148 -0.04 2.51 1.99
N ILE A 149 0.54 3.71 2.18
CA ILE A 149 -0.25 4.93 2.39
C ILE A 149 -1.19 5.18 1.20
N PHE A 150 -0.66 5.06 -0.02
CA PHE A 150 -1.47 5.12 -1.25
C PHE A 150 -2.57 4.07 -1.27
N THR A 151 -2.25 2.82 -0.91
CA THR A 151 -3.23 1.73 -0.88
C THR A 151 -4.39 2.06 0.07
N ILE A 152 -4.10 2.53 1.28
CA ILE A 152 -5.15 2.96 2.22
C ILE A 152 -5.94 4.14 1.65
N GLY A 153 -5.28 5.11 1.02
CA GLY A 153 -5.93 6.21 0.34
C GLY A 153 -6.92 5.76 -0.74
N MET A 154 -6.53 4.78 -1.56
CA MET A 154 -7.39 4.16 -2.56
C MET A 154 -8.53 3.37 -1.93
N LEU A 155 -8.27 2.63 -0.85
CA LEU A 155 -9.29 1.89 -0.10
C LEU A 155 -10.33 2.83 0.54
N ALA A 156 -9.99 4.08 0.87
CA ALA A 156 -10.95 5.08 1.33
C ALA A 156 -11.98 5.47 0.25
N PHE A 157 -11.74 5.12 -1.02
CA PHE A 157 -12.69 5.26 -2.12
C PHE A 157 -13.58 4.02 -2.33
N LEU A 158 -13.49 2.98 -1.49
CA LEU A 158 -14.34 1.78 -1.61
C LEU A 158 -15.81 2.06 -1.29
N VAL A 159 -16.70 1.71 -2.20
CA VAL A 159 -18.15 1.79 -1.98
C VAL A 159 -18.62 0.56 -1.19
N PRO A 160 -19.28 0.70 -0.03
CA PRO A 160 -19.85 -0.44 0.70
C PRO A 160 -20.96 -1.16 -0.11
N PRO A 161 -21.17 -2.47 0.10
CA PRO A 161 -20.37 -3.38 0.93
C PRO A 161 -19.07 -3.84 0.25
N TYR A 162 -18.04 -4.14 1.05
CA TYR A 162 -16.76 -4.69 0.58
C TYR A 162 -16.17 -5.68 1.61
N PRO A 163 -15.40 -6.69 1.16
CA PRO A 163 -14.78 -7.67 2.05
C PRO A 163 -13.63 -7.06 2.87
N ARG A 164 -13.43 -7.59 4.09
CA ARG A 164 -12.35 -7.18 5.02
C ARG A 164 -10.94 -7.56 4.56
N TRP A 165 -10.79 -8.70 3.88
CA TRP A 165 -9.50 -9.33 3.61
C TRP A 165 -8.49 -8.43 2.87
N PRO A 166 -8.87 -7.66 1.83
CA PRO A 166 -7.93 -6.76 1.15
C PRO A 166 -7.39 -5.61 2.01
N LEU A 167 -7.99 -5.33 3.17
CA LEU A 167 -7.53 -4.29 4.09
C LEU A 167 -6.54 -4.81 5.14
N VAL A 168 -6.54 -6.12 5.42
CA VAL A 168 -5.75 -6.70 6.52
C VAL A 168 -4.26 -6.46 6.32
N ALA A 169 -3.72 -6.84 5.16
CA ALA A 169 -2.29 -6.68 4.89
C ALA A 169 -1.84 -5.20 4.88
N PRO A 170 -2.55 -4.25 4.22
CA PRO A 170 -2.26 -2.82 4.33
C PRO A 170 -2.25 -2.29 5.76
N VAL A 171 -3.25 -2.65 6.57
CA VAL A 171 -3.34 -2.17 7.95
C VAL A 171 -2.23 -2.73 8.83
N LEU A 172 -1.95 -4.03 8.72
CA LEU A 172 -0.83 -4.65 9.44
C LEU A 172 0.49 -3.98 9.07
N TRP A 173 0.71 -3.70 7.78
CA TRP A 173 1.92 -3.03 7.34
C TRP A 173 2.03 -1.59 7.87
N CYS A 174 0.94 -0.82 7.92
CA CYS A 174 0.98 0.51 8.52
C CYS A 174 1.50 0.48 9.97
N LEU A 175 1.09 -0.51 10.76
CA LEU A 175 1.53 -0.67 12.16
C LEU A 175 3.01 -1.06 12.24
N VAL A 176 3.46 -1.97 11.38
CA VAL A 176 4.86 -2.43 11.35
C VAL A 176 5.78 -1.33 10.84
N GLY A 177 5.46 -0.73 9.69
CA GLY A 177 6.29 0.25 8.99
C GLY A 177 6.42 1.58 9.73
N ALA A 178 5.42 1.99 10.52
CA ALA A 178 5.50 3.22 11.32
C ALA A 178 6.69 3.24 12.31
N GLN A 179 7.21 2.07 12.68
CA GLN A 179 8.39 1.98 13.54
C GLN A 179 9.63 2.64 12.92
N ALA A 180 9.76 2.69 11.59
CA ALA A 180 10.88 3.34 10.92
C ALA A 180 10.94 4.86 11.21
N ALA A 181 9.80 5.49 11.49
CA ALA A 181 9.77 6.90 11.89
C ALA A 181 10.54 7.17 13.20
N PHE A 182 10.47 6.22 14.14
CA PHE A 182 11.07 6.36 15.47
C PHE A 182 12.45 5.71 15.58
N LEU A 183 12.64 4.56 14.93
CA LEU A 183 13.85 3.75 15.04
C LEU A 183 14.93 4.10 14.01
N LEU A 184 14.54 4.69 12.87
CA LEU A 184 15.43 4.93 11.72
C LEU A 184 15.43 6.39 11.27
N ALA A 185 14.85 7.29 12.07
CA ALA A 185 14.75 8.73 11.79
C ALA A 185 14.12 9.07 10.43
N VAL A 186 13.05 8.34 10.05
CA VAL A 186 12.28 8.53 8.81
C VAL A 186 10.93 9.21 9.13
N PRO A 187 10.89 10.51 9.48
CA PRO A 187 9.68 11.16 10.01
C PRO A 187 8.48 11.12 9.06
N GLN A 188 8.71 11.05 7.74
CA GLN A 188 7.64 10.90 6.75
C GLN A 188 6.81 9.62 6.92
N ASP A 189 7.34 8.60 7.59
CA ASP A 189 6.62 7.36 7.91
C ASP A 189 5.57 7.55 9.03
N LEU A 190 5.52 8.71 9.69
CA LEU A 190 4.37 9.09 10.53
C LEU A 190 3.04 9.12 9.74
N GLY A 191 3.11 9.30 8.42
CA GLY A 191 1.94 9.15 7.54
C GLY A 191 1.32 7.75 7.60
N LEU A 192 2.09 6.70 7.94
CA LEU A 192 1.57 5.35 8.16
C LEU A 192 0.68 5.26 9.40
N LEU A 193 0.88 6.09 10.43
CA LEU A 193 -0.01 6.11 11.60
C LEU A 193 -1.40 6.64 11.21
N VAL A 194 -1.44 7.71 10.42
CA VAL A 194 -2.71 8.25 9.89
C VAL A 194 -3.38 7.22 8.98
N ALA A 195 -2.60 6.56 8.12
CA ALA A 195 -3.10 5.49 7.27
C ALA A 195 -3.57 4.25 8.10
N ALA A 196 -2.92 3.92 9.21
CA ALA A 196 -3.35 2.84 10.10
C ALA A 196 -4.73 3.15 10.70
N ILE A 197 -4.91 4.36 11.25
CA ILE A 197 -6.19 4.80 11.83
C ILE A 197 -7.30 4.75 10.77
N ALA A 198 -7.03 5.28 9.58
CA ALA A 198 -7.95 5.24 8.45
C ALA A 198 -8.32 3.79 8.06
N GLY A 199 -7.31 2.92 7.94
CA GLY A 199 -7.50 1.52 7.57
C GLY A 199 -8.26 0.71 8.61
N VAL A 200 -8.00 0.93 9.91
CA VAL A 200 -8.76 0.30 11.01
C VAL A 200 -10.22 0.75 10.98
N PHE A 201 -10.47 2.04 10.75
CA PHE A 201 -11.84 2.55 10.59
C PHE A 201 -12.55 1.90 9.38
N LEU A 202 -11.86 1.70 8.27
CA LEU A 202 -12.42 1.01 7.10
C LEU A 202 -12.68 -0.48 7.39
N LEU A 203 -11.79 -1.17 8.11
CA LEU A 203 -11.99 -2.54 8.56
C LEU A 203 -13.24 -2.67 9.44
N ALA A 204 -13.44 -1.76 10.39
CA ALA A 204 -14.60 -1.76 11.28
C ALA A 204 -15.94 -1.55 10.53
N ARG A 205 -15.90 -0.91 9.34
CA ARG A 205 -17.09 -0.70 8.49
C ARG A 205 -17.23 -1.71 7.35
N SER A 206 -16.27 -2.62 7.21
CA SER A 206 -16.32 -3.66 6.20
C SER A 206 -17.40 -4.69 6.54
N SER A 207 -17.96 -5.33 5.51
CA SER A 207 -18.86 -6.45 5.73
C SER A 207 -17.99 -7.65 6.10
N GLY A 208 -18.08 -8.13 7.34
CA GLY A 208 -17.70 -9.51 7.64
C GLY A 208 -18.53 -10.40 6.72
N GLU A 209 -17.89 -11.36 6.04
CA GLU A 209 -18.56 -12.27 5.08
C GLU A 209 -19.96 -12.63 5.59
N ALA A 210 -20.98 -12.03 4.96
CA ALA A 210 -22.35 -12.28 5.32
C ALA A 210 -22.57 -13.79 5.10
N ARG A 211 -23.06 -14.43 6.16
CA ARG A 211 -23.49 -15.84 6.23
C ARG A 211 -24.15 -16.26 4.91
N SER A 212 -23.82 -17.47 4.44
CA SER A 212 -24.60 -18.14 3.39
C SER A 212 -26.09 -17.97 3.69
N PRO A 213 -26.91 -17.56 2.72
CA PRO A 213 -28.36 -17.65 2.90
C PRO A 213 -28.68 -19.13 3.09
N ALA A 214 -29.16 -19.49 4.27
CA ALA A 214 -29.87 -20.76 4.45
C ALA A 214 -31.03 -20.74 3.45
N ALA A 215 -31.12 -21.80 2.63
CA ALA A 215 -32.17 -21.93 1.64
C ALA A 215 -33.55 -21.85 2.31
N PRO A 216 -34.56 -21.21 1.67
CA PRO A 216 -35.93 -21.35 2.12
C PRO A 216 -36.35 -22.82 1.97
N GLN A 217 -36.90 -23.39 3.06
CA GLN A 217 -37.76 -24.57 2.99
C GLN A 217 -39.16 -24.13 2.60
#